data_AF-A0A6N6TCP5-F1
#
_entry.id   AF-A0A6N6TCP5-F1
#
_cell.length_a   1.000
_cell.length_b   1.000
_cell.length_c   1.000
_cell.angle_alpha   90.00
_cell.angle_beta   90.00
_cell.angle_gamma   90.00
#
_symmetry.space_group_name_H-M   'P 1'
#
loop_
_entity.id
_entity.type
_entity.pdbx_description
1 polymer ?
#
loop_
_entity_poly.entity_id
_entity_poly.type
_entity_poly.pdbx_seq_one_letter_code
_entity_poly.pdbx_strand_id
1 'polypeptide(L)'
;MRWDGDDFHFDILEPHDPSLADNFEKAVGLARFSERHGCLFDRIQLIRKQASPTGGETFARLNINTESVRKALLLVTNNPQLDELFAREAV
;
A
#
# COMPACT_ATOMS: atom_id res chain seq x y z
N MET A 1 3.65 -7.91 -13.10
CA MET A 1 4.73 -8.84 -13.51
C MET A 1 5.88 -8.01 -14.05
N ARG A 2 7.08 -8.31 -13.57
CA ARG A 2 8.33 -7.63 -13.85
C ARG A 2 9.35 -8.71 -14.21
N TRP A 3 10.21 -8.44 -15.18
CA TRP A 3 11.39 -9.26 -15.48
C TRP A 3 12.64 -8.48 -15.08
N ASP A 4 13.57 -9.09 -14.36
CA ASP A 4 14.82 -8.43 -13.95
C ASP A 4 16.07 -8.91 -14.71
N GLY A 5 15.93 -9.93 -15.56
CA GLY A 5 17.04 -10.54 -16.30
C GLY A 5 17.24 -12.01 -15.97
N ASP A 6 16.86 -12.41 -14.75
CA ASP A 6 17.06 -13.77 -14.23
C ASP A 6 15.75 -14.42 -13.76
N ASP A 7 14.80 -13.64 -13.22
CA ASP A 7 13.51 -14.16 -12.73
C ASP A 7 12.31 -13.22 -12.98
N PHE A 8 11.10 -13.79 -12.89
CA PHE A 8 9.85 -13.06 -12.93
C PHE A 8 9.37 -12.69 -11.53
N HIS A 9 9.18 -11.40 -11.32
CA HIS A 9 8.59 -10.85 -10.11
C HIS A 9 7.11 -10.52 -10.30
N PHE A 10 6.31 -10.86 -9.31
CA PHE A 10 4.87 -10.64 -9.30
C PHE A 10 4.53 -9.60 -8.23
N ASP A 11 4.17 -8.40 -8.70
CA ASP A 11 3.77 -7.29 -7.85
C ASP A 11 2.28 -6.99 -8.00
N ILE A 12 1.64 -6.59 -6.90
CA ILE A 12 0.36 -5.90 -6.86
C ILE A 12 0.63 -4.44 -6.48
N LEU A 13 0.48 -3.54 -7.45
CA LEU A 13 0.64 -2.10 -7.25
C LEU A 13 -0.73 -1.46 -7.39
N GLU A 14 -1.25 -0.92 -6.30
CA GLU A 14 -2.61 -0.41 -6.18
C GLU A 14 -2.56 1.12 -6.07
N PRO A 15 -2.90 1.88 -7.14
CA PRO A 15 -3.00 3.33 -7.08
C PRO A 15 -4.16 3.73 -6.17
N HIS A 16 -3.84 4.40 -5.08
CA HIS A 16 -4.76 4.73 -4.01
C HIS A 16 -5.02 6.23 -4.02
N ASP A 17 -6.24 6.65 -4.39
CA ASP A 17 -6.61 8.07 -4.41
C ASP A 17 -7.27 8.44 -3.06
N PRO A 18 -6.59 9.18 -2.17
CA PRO A 18 -7.10 9.48 -0.82
C PRO A 18 -8.42 10.27 -0.79
N SER A 19 -8.86 10.85 -1.91
CA SER A 19 -10.12 11.60 -1.99
C SER A 19 -11.39 10.75 -2.07
N LEU A 20 -11.26 9.44 -2.33
CA LEU A 20 -12.39 8.51 -2.46
C LEU A 20 -12.88 7.96 -1.11
N ALA A 21 -14.19 7.73 -0.99
CA ALA A 21 -14.83 7.39 0.28
C ALA A 21 -14.57 5.93 0.74
N ASP A 22 -14.33 5.00 -0.19
CA ASP A 22 -14.14 3.55 0.03
C ASP A 22 -12.68 3.12 0.22
N ASN A 23 -11.79 4.09 0.45
CA ASN A 23 -10.34 3.87 0.50
C ASN A 23 -9.88 2.88 1.59
N PHE A 24 -10.35 3.05 2.83
CA PHE A 24 -9.87 2.18 3.90
C PHE A 24 -10.34 0.73 3.74
N GLU A 25 -11.55 0.49 3.27
CA GLU A 25 -12.10 -0.87 3.10
C GLU A 25 -11.29 -1.67 2.08
N LYS A 26 -10.88 -1.01 0.98
CA LYS A 26 -9.98 -1.59 -0.01
C LYS A 26 -8.60 -1.92 0.58
N ALA A 27 -8.04 -1.01 1.37
CA ALA A 27 -6.76 -1.21 2.04
C ALA A 27 -6.81 -2.40 3.03
N VAL A 28 -7.87 -2.51 3.83
CA VAL A 28 -8.11 -3.65 4.73
C VAL A 28 -8.30 -4.95 3.95
N GLY A 29 -9.06 -4.91 2.86
CA GLY A 29 -9.27 -6.06 1.98
C GLY A 29 -7.96 -6.59 1.39
N LEU A 30 -7.09 -5.69 0.92
CA LEU A 30 -5.78 -6.04 0.39
C LEU A 30 -4.82 -6.57 1.48
N ALA A 31 -4.93 -6.07 2.71
CA ALA A 31 -4.21 -6.61 3.86
C ALA A 31 -4.64 -8.05 4.17
N ARG A 32 -5.96 -8.34 4.20
CA ARG A 32 -6.50 -9.69 4.38
C ARG A 32 -6.09 -10.64 3.25
N PHE A 33 -6.04 -10.14 2.02
CA PHE A 33 -5.51 -10.91 0.89
C PHE A 33 -4.04 -11.28 1.12
N SER A 34 -3.22 -10.30 1.53
CA SER A 34 -1.80 -10.50 1.81
C SER A 34 -1.54 -11.49 2.96
N GLU A 35 -2.41 -11.57 3.97
CA GLU A 35 -2.27 -12.59 5.03
C GLU A 35 -2.31 -14.03 4.50
N ARG A 36 -3.09 -14.29 3.45
CA ARG A 36 -3.27 -15.64 2.88
C ARG A 36 -2.36 -15.93 1.70
N HIS A 37 -2.05 -14.90 0.92
CA HIS A 37 -1.42 -15.05 -0.40
C HIS A 37 -0.18 -14.18 -0.58
N GLY A 38 0.20 -13.37 0.41
CA GLY A 38 1.27 -12.38 0.29
C GLY A 38 2.63 -12.97 -0.02
N CYS A 39 2.90 -14.22 0.36
CA CYS A 39 4.15 -14.91 0.02
C CYS A 39 4.30 -15.25 -1.48
N LEU A 40 3.23 -15.16 -2.26
CA LEU A 40 3.25 -15.39 -3.71
C LEU A 40 3.65 -14.13 -4.51
N PHE A 41 3.78 -12.99 -3.83
CA PHE A 41 4.04 -11.71 -4.47
C PHE A 41 5.26 -11.05 -3.83
N ASP A 42 6.16 -10.55 -4.66
CA ASP A 42 7.34 -9.80 -4.23
C ASP A 42 6.95 -8.49 -3.54
N ARG A 43 5.91 -7.83 -4.08
CA ARG A 43 5.38 -6.57 -3.54
C ARG A 43 3.87 -6.52 -3.63
N ILE A 44 3.27 -6.01 -2.56
CA ILE A 44 1.88 -5.59 -2.48
C ILE A 44 1.90 -4.18 -1.90
N GLN A 45 1.63 -3.17 -2.72
CA GLN A 45 1.76 -1.77 -2.33
C GLN A 45 0.48 -0.99 -2.60
N LEU A 46 0.10 -0.16 -1.62
CA LEU A 46 -0.78 0.98 -1.87
C LEU A 46 0.09 2.19 -2.23
N ILE A 47 -0.25 2.89 -3.30
CA ILE A 47 0.56 4.00 -3.82
C ILE A 47 -0.31 5.25 -3.90
N ARG A 48 0.02 6.26 -3.07
CA ARG A 48 -0.66 7.56 -3.09
C ARG A 48 0.19 8.58 -3.82
N LYS A 49 -0.46 9.33 -4.72
CA LYS A 49 0.14 10.54 -5.30
C LYS A 49 -0.07 11.70 -4.32
N GLN A 50 0.98 12.45 -4.03
CA GLN A 50 0.92 13.59 -3.11
C GLN A 50 1.83 14.73 -3.59
N ALA A 51 1.56 15.95 -3.11
CA ALA A 51 2.43 17.09 -3.38
C ALA A 51 3.78 16.90 -2.67
N SER A 52 4.87 17.24 -3.35
CA SER A 52 6.20 17.26 -2.73
C SER A 52 6.42 18.57 -1.96
N PRO A 53 7.03 18.54 -0.76
CA PRO A 53 7.43 19.75 -0.04
C PRO A 53 8.37 20.67 -0.82
N THR A 54 9.16 20.11 -1.76
CA THR A 54 10.10 20.86 -2.60
C THR A 54 9.49 21.33 -3.92
N GLY A 55 8.17 21.21 -4.09
CA GLY A 55 7.47 21.43 -5.35
C GLY A 55 7.43 20.18 -6.23
N GLY A 56 6.37 20.07 -7.03
CA GLY A 56 6.08 18.89 -7.86
C GLY A 56 5.29 17.81 -7.11
N GLU A 57 5.31 16.59 -7.65
CA GLU A 57 4.55 15.45 -7.16
C GLU A 57 5.48 14.33 -6.71
N THR A 58 5.11 13.62 -5.64
CA THR A 58 5.79 12.42 -5.16
C THR A 58 4.78 11.28 -4.95
N PHE A 59 5.28 10.05 -4.92
CA PHE A 59 4.48 8.85 -4.71
C PHE A 59 4.83 8.23 -3.36
N ALA A 60 3.93 8.33 -2.40
CA ALA A 60 4.02 7.63 -1.12
C ALA A 60 3.66 6.16 -1.31
N ARG A 61 4.50 5.25 -0.83
CA ARG A 61 4.30 3.80 -0.98
C ARG A 61 4.17 3.13 0.37
N LEU A 62 3.03 2.49 0.61
CA LEU A 62 2.80 1.68 1.79
C LEU A 62 2.93 0.19 1.43
N ASN A 63 3.96 -0.49 1.94
CA ASN A 63 4.25 -1.90 1.62
C ASN A 63 3.50 -2.87 2.56
N ILE A 64 2.52 -3.59 2.02
CA ILE A 64 1.66 -4.53 2.75
C ILE A 64 2.37 -5.87 3.02
N ASN A 65 3.45 -6.22 2.30
CA ASN A 65 4.22 -7.42 2.64
C ASN A 65 4.89 -7.27 4.02
N THR A 66 5.19 -6.05 4.47
CA THR A 66 5.70 -5.76 5.81
C THR A 66 4.66 -6.15 6.86
N GLU A 67 5.03 -7.06 7.77
CA GLU A 67 4.10 -7.61 8.76
C GLU A 67 3.47 -6.53 9.67
N SER A 68 4.27 -5.56 10.14
CA SER A 68 3.77 -4.46 10.97
C SER A 68 2.74 -3.61 10.25
N VAL A 69 3.00 -3.24 8.99
CA VAL A 69 2.08 -2.49 8.13
C VAL A 69 0.79 -3.28 7.90
N ARG A 70 0.90 -4.58 7.58
CA ARG A 70 -0.26 -5.45 7.37
C ARG A 70 -1.13 -5.56 8.61
N LYS A 71 -0.54 -5.79 9.78
CA LYS A 71 -1.26 -5.84 11.06
C LYS A 71 -1.94 -4.51 11.38
N ALA A 72 -1.26 -3.39 11.13
CA ALA A 72 -1.85 -2.06 11.33
C ALA A 72 -3.05 -1.83 10.40
N LEU A 73 -2.93 -2.18 9.12
CA LEU A 73 -4.02 -2.07 8.14
C LEU A 73 -5.27 -2.86 8.56
N LEU A 74 -5.11 -4.05 9.14
CA LEU A 74 -6.25 -4.87 9.58
C LEU A 74 -7.06 -4.23 10.72
N LEU A 75 -6.49 -3.24 11.43
CA LEU A 75 -7.13 -2.51 12.52
C LEU A 75 -7.75 -1.19 12.07
N VAL A 76 -7.50 -0.76 10.82
CA VAL A 76 -8.05 0.49 10.27
C VAL A 76 -9.56 0.35 10.06
N THR A 77 -10.31 1.36 10.48
CA THR A 77 -11.79 1.40 10.40
C THR A 77 -12.33 2.66 9.76
N ASN A 78 -11.46 3.59 9.35
CA ASN A 78 -11.82 4.83 8.68
C ASN A 78 -10.60 5.42 7.94
N ASN A 79 -10.86 6.39 7.05
CA ASN A 79 -9.81 7.02 6.23
C ASN A 79 -8.75 7.80 7.05
N PRO A 80 -9.10 8.59 8.10
CA PRO A 80 -8.09 9.27 8.91
C PRO A 80 -7.04 8.33 9.51
N GLN A 81 -7.44 7.14 10.00
CA GLN A 81 -6.50 6.13 10.50
C GLN A 81 -5.58 5.59 9.40
N LEU A 82 -6.09 5.42 8.17
CA LEU A 82 -5.26 5.05 7.02
C LEU A 82 -4.27 6.17 6.68
N ASP A 83 -4.70 7.42 6.75
CA ASP A 83 -3.86 8.59 6.47
C ASP A 83 -2.70 8.69 7.47
N GLU A 84 -2.97 8.49 8.76
CA GLU A 84 -1.94 8.40 9.80
C GLU A 84 -0.94 7.27 9.54
N LEU A 85 -1.43 6.11 9.10
CA LEU A 85 -0.57 4.98 8.77
C LEU A 85 0.36 5.29 7.58
N PHE A 86 -0.18 5.94 6.55
CA PHE A 86 0.63 6.44 5.43
C PHE A 86 1.68 7.45 5.90
N ALA A 87 1.32 8.39 6.76
CA ALA A 87 2.26 9.39 7.27
C ALA A 87 3.41 8.77 8.08
N ARG A 88 3.18 7.64 8.76
CA ARG A 88 4.18 6.97 9.59
C ARG A 88 5.06 5.97 8.82
N GLU A 89 4.48 5.20 7.91
CA GLU A 89 5.12 4.00 7.34
C GLU A 89 5.42 4.10 5.85
N ALA A 90 4.83 5.06 5.13
CA ALA A 90 5.07 5.18 3.70
C ALA A 90 6.45 5.77 3.40
N VAL A 91 7.05 5.28 2.31
CA VAL A 91 8.31 5.78 1.75
C VAL A 91 8.10 6.55 0.45
#